data_AF-A0AA96Q454-F1
#
_entry.id   AF-A0AA96Q454-F1
#
_cell.length_a   1.000
_cell.length_b   1.000
_cell.length_c   1.000
_cell.angle_alpha   90.00
_cell.angle_beta   90.00
_cell.angle_gamma   90.00
#
_symmetry.space_group_name_H-M   'P 1'
#
loop_
_entity.id
_entity.type
_entity.pdbx_description
1 polymer ?
#
loop_
_entity_poly.entity_id
_entity_poly.type
_entity_poly.pdbx_seq_one_letter_code
_entity_poly.pdbx_strand_id
1 'polypeptide(L)'
;MEVSEYAFPVKTAPVCMVVCGNLDREIHKDRGWWVQDCSAAMENMLLEATDLGIGSIWLGIYPYEERVAAVRSLFSLPERVMPLGIMALGYAAKEKPANDRYLADRVHWERFGNLYKGQANDAAVL
;
A
#
# COMPACT_ATOMS: atom_id res chain seq x y z
N MET A 1 7.93 11.52 14.97
CA MET A 1 8.20 11.32 13.54
C MET A 1 7.12 12.06 12.76
N GLU A 2 7.47 13.13 12.06
CA GLU A 2 6.52 13.95 11.29
C GLU A 2 6.97 13.95 9.83
N VAL A 3 6.64 12.86 9.13
CA VAL A 3 7.02 12.61 7.72
C VAL A 3 5.86 12.98 6.78
N SER A 4 4.66 13.19 7.32
CA SER A 4 3.45 13.64 6.62
C SER A 4 2.44 14.13 7.66
N GLU A 5 1.60 15.10 7.29
CA GLU A 5 0.45 15.57 8.10
C GLU A 5 -0.51 14.42 8.48
N TYR A 6 -0.57 13.36 7.66
CA TYR A 6 -1.44 12.20 7.88
C TYR A 6 -0.77 11.04 8.63
N ALA A 7 0.50 11.19 9.05
CA ALA A 7 1.25 10.12 9.74
C ALA A 7 0.93 10.01 11.25
N PHE A 8 -0.16 10.62 11.72
CA PHE A 8 -0.55 10.56 13.14
C PHE A 8 -0.69 9.13 13.71
N PRO A 9 -1.11 8.09 12.96
CA PRO A 9 -1.20 6.74 13.52
C PRO A 9 0.15 6.19 13.96
N VAL A 10 1.27 6.60 13.34
CA VAL A 10 2.63 6.19 13.74
C VAL A 10 2.99 6.69 15.14
N LYS A 11 2.40 7.80 15.60
CA LYS A 11 2.67 8.35 16.93
C LYS A 11 2.10 7.46 18.05
N THR A 12 1.08 6.65 17.76
CA THR A 12 0.34 5.87 18.76
C THR A 12 0.31 4.36 18.48
N ALA A 13 0.67 3.94 17.27
CA ALA A 13 0.71 2.53 16.89
C ALA A 13 1.83 1.80 17.66
N PRO A 14 1.55 0.63 18.28
CA PRO A 14 2.57 -0.14 18.98
C PRO A 14 3.67 -0.68 18.05
N VAL A 15 3.35 -0.89 16.77
CA VAL A 15 4.30 -1.42 15.77
C VAL A 15 4.17 -0.64 14.47
N CYS A 16 5.32 -0.36 13.85
CA CYS A 16 5.40 0.17 12.48
C CYS A 16 6.41 -0.65 11.67
N MET A 17 6.09 -0.90 10.41
CA MET A 17 6.97 -1.59 9.46
C MET A 17 7.23 -0.68 8.26
N VAL A 18 8.48 -0.63 7.79
CA VAL A 18 8.84 0.12 6.58
C VAL A 18 9.04 -0.88 5.45
N VAL A 19 8.18 -0.84 4.44
CA VAL A 19 8.33 -1.68 3.25
C VAL A 19 9.28 -1.00 2.27
N CYS A 20 10.36 -1.70 1.92
CA CYS A 20 11.42 -1.17 1.07
C CYS A 20 11.71 -2.10 -0.12
N GLY A 21 11.93 -1.51 -1.29
CA GLY A 21 12.50 -2.19 -2.43
C GLY A 21 14.02 -2.25 -2.33
N ASN A 22 14.60 -3.43 -2.53
CA ASN A 22 16.06 -3.58 -2.68
C ASN A 22 16.42 -3.57 -4.17
N LEU A 23 16.92 -2.43 -4.65
CA LEU A 23 17.23 -2.19 -6.05
C LEU A 23 18.48 -2.96 -6.53
N ASP A 24 19.27 -3.56 -5.63
CA ASP A 24 20.34 -4.49 -6.02
C ASP A 24 19.79 -5.85 -6.45
N ARG A 25 18.63 -6.24 -5.90
CA ARG A 25 17.99 -7.53 -6.14
C ARG A 25 16.92 -7.49 -7.23
N GLU A 26 16.63 -6.30 -7.75
CA GLU A 26 15.69 -6.14 -8.85
C GLU A 26 16.22 -6.86 -10.11
N ILE A 27 15.40 -7.75 -10.66
CA ILE A 27 15.73 -8.54 -11.85
C ILE A 27 15.75 -7.64 -13.10
N HIS A 28 14.76 -6.74 -13.21
CA HIS A 28 14.57 -5.83 -14.33
C HIS A 28 14.89 -4.38 -13.94
N LYS A 29 16.18 -4.10 -13.72
CA LYS A 29 16.69 -2.82 -13.17
C LYS A 29 16.29 -1.57 -13.94
N ASP A 30 15.94 -1.70 -15.22
CA ASP A 30 15.51 -0.62 -16.11
C ASP A 30 14.02 -0.29 -16.02
N ARG A 31 13.23 -1.13 -15.33
CA ARG A 31 11.77 -1.07 -15.38
C ARG A 31 11.12 -0.51 -14.12
N GLY A 32 11.79 -0.54 -12.98
CA GLY A 32 11.26 -0.01 -11.72
C GLY A 32 10.11 -0.82 -11.13
N TRP A 33 10.11 -2.14 -11.35
CA TRP A 33 9.05 -3.06 -10.90
C TRP A 33 9.00 -3.20 -9.38
N TRP A 34 10.08 -2.81 -8.70
CA TRP A 34 10.13 -2.80 -7.24
C TRP A 34 8.95 -2.02 -6.62
N VAL A 35 8.40 -1.00 -7.30
CA VAL A 35 7.24 -0.26 -6.81
C VAL A 35 6.01 -1.17 -6.76
N GLN A 36 5.73 -1.91 -7.84
CA GLN A 36 4.61 -2.85 -7.92
C GLN A 36 4.80 -4.02 -6.97
N ASP A 37 6.01 -4.59 -6.91
CA ASP A 37 6.34 -5.71 -6.03
C ASP A 37 6.13 -5.34 -4.56
N CYS A 38 6.69 -4.20 -4.12
CA CYS A 38 6.51 -3.73 -2.77
C CYS A 38 5.07 -3.30 -2.47
N SER A 39 4.33 -2.79 -3.47
CA SER A 39 2.92 -2.39 -3.28
C SER A 39 2.03 -3.60 -3.08
N ALA A 40 2.22 -4.66 -3.88
CA ALA A 40 1.50 -5.92 -3.71
C ALA A 40 1.85 -6.58 -2.38
N ALA A 41 3.13 -6.58 -1.98
CA ALA A 41 3.55 -7.10 -0.68
C ALA A 41 2.91 -6.33 0.49
N MET A 42 2.90 -4.99 0.43
CA MET A 42 2.27 -4.14 1.42
C MET A 42 0.76 -4.39 1.51
N GLU A 43 0.06 -4.55 0.38
CA GLU A 43 -1.37 -4.88 0.36
C GLU A 43 -1.65 -6.26 0.98
N ASN A 44 -0.86 -7.28 0.65
CA ASN A 44 -0.99 -8.60 1.27
C ASN A 44 -0.81 -8.54 2.79
N MET A 45 0.15 -7.73 3.28
CA MET A 45 0.34 -7.51 4.72
C MET A 45 -0.86 -6.81 5.37
N LEU A 46 -1.52 -5.87 4.68
CA LEU A 46 -2.73 -5.18 5.17
C LEU A 46 -3.94 -6.13 5.24
N LEU A 47 -4.09 -7.01 4.26
CA LEU A 47 -5.13 -8.04 4.24
C LEU A 47 -4.93 -9.04 5.38
N GLU A 48 -3.71 -9.55 5.56
CA GLU A 48 -3.39 -10.48 6.66
C GLU A 48 -3.59 -9.84 8.04
N ALA A 49 -3.18 -8.58 8.21
CA ALA A 49 -3.44 -7.85 9.45
C ALA A 49 -4.95 -7.77 9.74
N THR A 50 -5.77 -7.56 8.71
CA THR A 50 -7.22 -7.53 8.83
C THR A 50 -7.79 -8.90 9.24
N ASP A 51 -7.32 -9.99 8.62
CA ASP A 51 -7.73 -11.36 8.97
C ASP A 51 -7.41 -11.70 10.43
N LEU A 52 -6.25 -11.25 10.92
CA LEU A 52 -5.83 -11.37 12.32
C LEU A 52 -6.55 -10.41 13.29
N GLY A 53 -7.49 -9.58 12.81
CA GLY A 53 -8.20 -8.58 13.63
C GLY A 53 -7.33 -7.41 14.08
N ILE A 54 -6.20 -7.17 13.41
CA ILE A 54 -5.27 -6.07 13.68
C ILE A 54 -5.61 -4.88 12.77
N GLY A 55 -5.86 -3.72 13.36
CA GLY A 55 -6.01 -2.48 12.61
C GLY A 55 -4.70 -2.08 11.94
N SER A 56 -4.77 -1.71 10.66
CA SER A 56 -3.60 -1.35 9.88
C SER A 56 -3.86 -0.14 8.98
N ILE A 57 -2.79 0.60 8.65
CA ILE A 57 -2.86 1.72 7.70
C ILE A 57 -1.56 1.85 6.91
N TRP A 58 -1.69 2.06 5.60
CA TRP A 58 -0.60 2.43 4.70
C TRP A 58 -0.34 3.94 4.76
N LEU A 59 0.92 4.33 4.99
CA LEU A 59 1.42 5.70 4.87
C LEU A 59 2.40 5.81 3.69
N GLY A 60 2.03 6.61 2.69
CA GLY A 60 2.82 6.77 1.46
C GLY A 60 4.10 7.56 1.68
N ILE A 61 5.24 6.97 1.30
CA ILE A 61 6.57 7.60 1.36
C ILE A 61 7.04 7.94 -0.06
N TYR A 62 7.27 6.93 -0.90
CA TYR A 62 7.58 7.13 -2.32
C TYR A 62 6.32 7.60 -3.08
N PRO A 63 6.45 8.46 -4.13
CA PRO A 63 7.67 9.03 -4.70
C PRO A 63 8.11 10.37 -4.09
N TYR A 64 7.56 10.79 -2.95
CA TYR A 64 7.89 12.09 -2.37
C TYR A 64 9.32 12.10 -1.81
N GLU A 65 10.24 12.76 -2.52
CA GLU A 65 11.68 12.76 -2.21
C GLU A 65 12.00 13.20 -0.77
N GLU A 66 11.30 14.22 -0.26
CA GLU A 66 11.48 14.67 1.13
C GLU A 66 11.15 13.56 2.14
N ARG A 67 10.09 12.77 1.89
CA ARG A 67 9.69 11.66 2.76
C ARG A 67 10.67 10.50 2.65
N VAL A 68 11.11 10.20 1.43
CA VAL A 68 12.13 9.19 1.17
C VAL A 68 13.42 9.53 1.91
N ALA A 69 13.90 10.77 1.79
CA ALA A 69 15.11 11.25 2.46
C ALA A 69 14.97 11.18 3.99
N ALA A 70 13.82 11.60 4.54
CA ALA A 70 13.54 11.52 5.97
C ALA A 70 13.57 10.07 6.50
N VAL A 71 12.89 9.14 5.82
CA VAL A 71 12.87 7.71 6.21
C VAL A 71 14.23 7.07 6.05
N ARG A 72 14.96 7.37 4.96
CA ARG A 72 16.33 6.89 4.76
C ARG A 72 17.26 7.32 5.88
N SER A 73 17.23 8.61 6.23
CA SER A 73 18.04 9.16 7.31
C SER A 73 17.69 8.50 8.65
N LEU A 74 16.39 8.43 8.96
CA LEU A 74 15.91 7.88 10.24
C LEU A 74 16.34 6.43 10.48
N PHE A 75 16.29 5.59 9.45
CA PHE A 75 16.63 4.16 9.54
C PHE A 75 18.01 3.83 8.99
N SER A 76 18.82 4.84 8.64
CA SER A 76 20.15 4.65 8.03
C SER A 76 20.13 3.69 6.84
N LEU A 77 19.12 3.82 5.96
CA LEU A 77 18.95 2.92 4.83
C LEU A 77 20.05 3.12 3.78
N PRO A 78 20.59 2.04 3.19
CA PRO A 78 21.55 2.14 2.08
C PRO A 78 20.97 2.83 0.84
N GLU A 79 21.84 3.37 0.00
CA GLU A 79 21.46 4.13 -1.20
C GLU A 79 20.58 3.33 -2.18
N ARG A 80 20.73 2.01 -2.24
CA ARG A 80 19.97 1.13 -3.13
C ARG A 80 18.80 0.43 -2.46
N VAL A 81 18.44 0.84 -1.24
CA VAL A 81 17.22 0.42 -0.54
C VAL A 81 16.23 1.58 -0.56
N MET A 82 15.13 1.42 -1.29
CA MET A 82 14.13 2.48 -1.52
C MET A 82 12.89 2.25 -0.66
N PRO A 83 12.56 3.14 0.30
CA PRO A 83 11.34 3.00 1.09
C PRO A 83 10.10 3.34 0.26
N LEU A 84 9.17 2.38 0.12
CA LEU A 84 7.89 2.59 -0.57
C LEU A 84 6.88 3.27 0.38
N GLY A 85 6.72 2.71 1.57
CA GLY A 85 5.65 3.06 2.49
C GLY A 85 5.90 2.56 3.90
N ILE A 86 5.13 3.09 4.85
CA ILE A 86 5.13 2.65 6.25
C ILE A 86 3.76 2.06 6.57
N MET A 87 3.74 0.86 7.12
CA MET A 87 2.54 0.22 7.65
C MET A 87 2.53 0.44 9.16
N ALA A 88 1.54 1.15 9.68
CA ALA A 88 1.32 1.23 11.12
C ALA A 88 0.27 0.19 11.53
N LEU A 89 0.56 -0.53 12.61
CA LEU A 89 -0.24 -1.65 13.12
C LEU A 89 -0.66 -1.39 14.56
N GLY A 90 -1.90 -1.73 14.89
CA GLY A 90 -2.40 -1.71 16.27
C GLY A 90 -3.86 -2.06 16.36
N TYR A 91 -4.37 -2.21 17.59
CA TYR A 91 -5.79 -2.44 17.80
C TYR A 91 -6.53 -1.11 17.81
N ALA A 92 -7.50 -0.97 16.91
CA ALA A 92 -8.26 0.26 16.79
C ALA A 92 -9.12 0.47 18.04
N ALA A 93 -9.12 1.68 18.60
CA ALA A 93 -9.99 2.04 19.72
C ALA A 93 -11.48 2.08 19.34
N LYS A 94 -11.79 2.10 18.03
CA LYS A 94 -13.14 2.09 17.47
C LYS A 94 -13.13 1.30 16.17
N GLU A 95 -14.12 0.43 16.01
CA GLU A 95 -14.41 -0.18 14.71
C GLU A 95 -14.97 0.88 13.75
N LYS A 96 -14.59 0.77 12.48
CA LYS A 96 -15.18 1.56 11.40
C LYS A 96 -15.85 0.59 10.43
N PRO A 97 -17.06 0.90 9.94
CA PRO A 97 -17.67 0.09 8.90
C PRO A 97 -16.80 0.11 7.64
N ALA A 98 -16.88 -0.95 6.84
CA ALA A 98 -16.29 -0.97 5.52
C ALA A 98 -16.83 0.20 4.69
N ASN A 99 -15.93 0.94 4.04
CA ASN A 99 -16.33 2.00 3.12
C ASN A 99 -16.51 1.39 1.74
N ASP A 100 -17.72 1.46 1.18
CA ASP A 100 -17.92 1.16 -0.22
C ASP A 100 -17.30 2.29 -1.07
N ARG A 101 -16.30 1.92 -1.87
CA ARG A 101 -15.62 2.82 -2.82
C ARG A 101 -15.77 2.33 -4.26
N TYR A 102 -16.68 1.39 -4.51
CA TYR A 102 -16.98 0.92 -5.85
C TYR A 102 -17.59 2.05 -6.67
N LEU A 103 -17.00 2.29 -7.85
CA LEU A 103 -17.43 3.31 -8.79
C LEU A 103 -17.64 2.65 -10.14
N ALA A 104 -18.89 2.31 -10.46
CA ALA A 104 -19.25 1.56 -11.66
C ALA A 104 -18.78 2.24 -12.96
N ASP A 105 -18.71 3.58 -12.95
CA ASP A 105 -18.21 4.40 -14.07
C ASP A 105 -16.68 4.31 -14.27
N ARG A 106 -15.95 3.63 -13.38
CA ARG A 106 -14.51 3.33 -13.50
C ARG A 106 -14.21 1.90 -13.93
N VAL A 107 -15.23 1.06 -14.11
CA VAL A 107 -15.07 -0.32 -14.58
C VAL A 107 -15.39 -0.38 -16.06
N HIS A 108 -14.39 -0.72 -16.87
CA HIS A 108 -14.52 -0.82 -18.32
C HIS A 108 -14.36 -2.27 -18.78
N TRP A 109 -15.27 -2.74 -19.64
CA TRP A 109 -15.29 -4.09 -20.19
C TRP A 109 -14.61 -4.13 -21.55
N GLU A 110 -13.59 -4.98 -21.70
CA GLU A 110 -12.72 -5.17 -22.89
C GLU A 110 -11.90 -3.94 -23.32
N ARG A 111 -12.52 -2.76 -23.40
CA ARG A 111 -11.91 -1.52 -23.89
C ARG A 111 -12.27 -0.35 -22.98
N PHE A 112 -11.29 0.53 -22.75
CA PHE A 112 -11.51 1.77 -22.00
C PHE A 112 -12.64 2.60 -22.64
N GLY A 113 -13.54 3.12 -21.81
CA GLY A 113 -14.75 3.82 -22.24
C GLY A 113 -15.99 2.94 -22.42
N ASN A 114 -15.85 1.62 -22.57
CA ASN A 114 -16.99 0.71 -22.57
C ASN A 114 -17.36 0.31 -21.14
N LEU A 115 -18.29 1.01 -20.50
CA LEU A 115 -18.64 0.74 -19.10
C LEU A 115 -19.18 -0.68 -18.89
N TYR A 116 -18.73 -1.32 -17.83
CA TYR A 116 -19.24 -2.61 -17.39
C TYR A 116 -20.68 -2.46 -16.89
N LYS A 117 -21.62 -3.22 -17.48
CA LYS A 117 -23.06 -3.13 -17.17
C LYS A 117 -23.56 -4.24 -16.24
N GLY A 118 -22.65 -5.04 -15.68
CA GLY A 118 -23.00 -6.32 -15.05
C GLY A 118 -23.29 -7.38 -16.13
N GLN A 119 -22.75 -8.58 -16.00
CA GLN A 119 -23.21 -9.70 -16.80
C GLN A 119 -24.52 -10.22 -16.22
N ALA A 120 -25.51 -10.50 -17.08
CA ALA A 120 -26.75 -11.16 -16.67
C ALA A 120 -26.57 -12.67 -16.37
N ASN A 121 -25.35 -13.21 -16.44
CA ASN A 121 -25.05 -14.63 -16.31
C ASN A 121 -23.76 -14.86 -15.50
N ASP A 122 -23.80 -14.73 -14.18
CA ASP A 122 -22.74 -15.22 -13.26
C ASP A 122 -22.82 -16.76 -13.09
N ALA A 123 -23.10 -17.48 -14.17
CA ALA A 123 -23.05 -18.94 -14.22
C ALA A 123 -22.19 -19.36 -15.41
N ALA A 124 -21.04 -19.98 -15.09
CA ALA A 124 -19.92 -20.30 -15.97
C ALA A 124 -19.13 -19.04 -16.34
N VAL A 125 -17.87 -18.91 -15.91
CA VAL A 125 -16.76 -19.77 -16.35
C VAL A 125 -15.73 -19.92 -15.21
N LEU A 126 -15.32 -21.17 -14.97
CA LEU A 126 -14.17 -21.55 -14.13
C LEU A 126 -12.84 -21.11 -14.78
#